data_AF-A0A3E2HR03-F1
#
_entry.id   AF-A0A3E2HR03-F1
#
_cell.length_a   1.000
_cell.length_b   1.000
_cell.length_c   1.000
_cell.angle_alpha   90.00
_cell.angle_beta   90.00
_cell.angle_gamma   90.00
#
_symmetry.space_group_name_H-M   'P 1'
#
loop_
_entity.id
_entity.type
_entity.pdbx_description
1 polymer ?
#
loop_
_entity_poly.entity_id
_entity_poly.type
_entity_poly.pdbx_seq_one_letter_code
_entity_poly.pdbx_strand_id
1 'polypeptide(L)'
;MQLSTLLLLASFSALAISVKDSRGFRTLGCDVRAVYEFPNETYVENLAVRSNGQIIMSAVTEPNLYMIDPLIGGVPAIVYTFPEVIGLSGIAEYKPDVFAVITGNYTLATANAVQGSWSVWSVDLNGISLGPNNTLTSLPKVEKITTIAEAIFLNGMSILSESDGTVLIGDVAAGDIWRLSISSGESEIAIQNNFTAPALAPPFSNAGVDGLRIRDGFLSQTPGNPRTPQTAHLRHHIGP
;
A
#
# COMPACT_ATOMS: atom_id res chain seq x y z
N MET A 1 23.46 21.46 -25.38
CA MET A 1 22.00 21.61 -25.30
C MET A 1 21.41 20.28 -24.91
N GLN A 2 21.12 20.09 -23.62
CA GLN A 2 20.41 18.90 -23.14
C GLN A 2 18.92 19.09 -23.43
N LEU A 3 18.32 18.15 -24.15
CA LEU A 3 16.88 18.09 -24.32
C LEU A 3 16.26 17.52 -23.05
N SER A 4 15.63 18.39 -22.27
CA SER A 4 14.76 18.03 -21.14
C SER A 4 13.56 17.26 -21.67
N THR A 5 13.47 15.97 -21.37
CA THR A 5 12.29 15.16 -21.67
C THR A 5 11.26 15.42 -20.59
N LEU A 6 10.22 16.19 -20.92
CA LEU A 6 9.07 16.44 -20.05
C LEU A 6 8.26 15.14 -19.95
N LEU A 7 8.38 14.39 -18.86
CA LEU A 7 7.46 13.30 -18.57
C LEU A 7 6.08 13.91 -18.27
N LEU A 8 5.07 13.54 -19.08
CA LEU A 8 3.68 13.80 -18.76
C LEU A 8 3.34 13.04 -17.47
N LEU A 9 3.11 13.78 -16.39
CA LEU A 9 2.39 13.28 -15.22
C LEU A 9 0.98 12.91 -15.68
N ALA A 10 0.72 11.62 -15.87
CA ALA A 10 -0.63 11.13 -15.97
C ALA A 10 -1.27 11.27 -14.58
N SER A 11 -2.02 12.35 -14.40
CA SER A 11 -2.96 12.47 -13.31
C SER A 11 -3.92 11.27 -13.38
N PHE A 12 -4.12 10.59 -12.25
CA PHE A 12 -5.25 9.67 -12.08
C PHE A 12 -6.54 10.49 -12.08
N SER A 13 -6.95 10.99 -13.24
CA SER A 13 -8.33 11.38 -13.48
C SER A 13 -9.07 10.08 -13.74
N ALA A 14 -9.80 9.58 -12.74
CA ALA A 14 -10.85 8.62 -12.99
C ALA A 14 -11.86 9.29 -13.93
N LEU A 15 -11.70 9.09 -15.23
CA LEU A 15 -12.74 9.37 -16.21
C LEU A 15 -13.87 8.40 -15.90
N ALA A 16 -14.86 8.86 -15.15
CA ALA A 16 -16.15 8.21 -15.08
C ALA A 16 -16.76 8.26 -16.49
N ILE A 17 -16.50 7.22 -17.29
CA ILE A 17 -17.17 7.03 -18.57
C ILE A 17 -18.63 6.70 -18.22
N SER A 18 -19.52 7.65 -18.46
CA SER A 18 -20.96 7.40 -18.40
C SER A 18 -21.34 6.43 -19.52
N VAL A 19 -21.42 5.15 -19.19
CA VAL A 19 -22.10 4.17 -20.03
C VAL A 19 -23.59 4.48 -19.95
N LYS A 20 -24.16 5.05 -21.01
CA LYS A 20 -25.62 5.13 -21.17
C LYS A 20 -26.16 3.72 -21.44
N ASP A 21 -26.33 2.91 -20.40
CA ASP A 21 -27.28 1.79 -20.43
C ASP A 21 -28.65 2.35 -20.04
N SER A 22 -29.60 2.30 -20.96
CA SER A 22 -30.96 2.85 -20.82
C SER A 22 -31.89 1.97 -19.98
N ARG A 23 -31.35 1.16 -19.07
CA ARG A 23 -32.11 0.38 -18.10
C ARG A 23 -31.89 0.97 -16.73
N GLY A 24 -32.97 1.53 -16.16
CA GLY A 24 -32.98 2.34 -14.95
C GLY A 24 -32.17 1.75 -13.79
N PHE A 25 -30.90 2.14 -13.71
CA PHE A 25 -30.12 2.04 -12.49
C PHE A 25 -30.64 3.09 -11.53
N ARG A 26 -31.18 2.66 -10.39
CA ARG A 26 -31.25 3.52 -9.22
C ARG A 26 -29.81 3.91 -8.90
N THR A 27 -29.43 5.16 -9.18
CA THR A 27 -28.25 5.74 -8.57
C THR A 27 -28.50 5.74 -7.07
N LEU A 28 -27.95 4.77 -6.35
CA LEU A 28 -27.70 4.95 -4.93
C LEU A 28 -26.83 6.20 -4.86
N GLY A 29 -27.40 7.32 -4.43
CA GLY A 29 -26.67 8.58 -4.28
C GLY A 29 -25.52 8.33 -3.31
N CYS A 30 -24.31 8.17 -3.85
CA CYS A 30 -23.11 8.07 -3.05
C CYS A 30 -22.55 9.48 -2.97
N ASP A 31 -22.84 10.17 -1.87
CA ASP A 31 -22.27 11.48 -1.61
C ASP A 31 -20.77 11.32 -1.32
N VAL A 32 -19.94 11.86 -2.21
CA VAL A 32 -18.50 11.91 -2.03
C VAL A 32 -18.15 13.18 -1.27
N ARG A 33 -17.38 13.06 -0.19
CA ARG A 33 -16.91 14.19 0.62
C ARG A 33 -15.40 14.12 0.79
N ALA A 34 -14.73 15.24 0.53
CA ALA A 34 -13.32 15.40 0.89
C ALA A 34 -13.16 15.39 2.41
N VAL A 35 -12.31 14.48 2.91
CA VAL A 35 -11.97 14.40 4.34
C VAL A 35 -10.79 15.31 4.67
N TYR A 36 -9.74 15.23 3.85
CA TYR A 36 -8.54 16.05 3.94
C TYR A 36 -7.83 16.07 2.58
N GLU A 37 -7.17 17.17 2.27
CA GLU A 37 -6.33 17.34 1.08
C GLU A 37 -4.90 17.61 1.57
N PHE A 38 -3.97 16.72 1.21
CA PHE A 38 -2.57 16.89 1.55
C PHE A 38 -1.95 18.00 0.69
N PRO A 39 -0.87 18.66 1.18
CA PRO A 39 -0.11 19.59 0.37
C PRO A 39 0.34 18.97 -0.96
N ASN A 40 0.57 19.81 -1.97
CA ASN A 40 1.13 19.36 -3.22
C ASN A 40 2.47 18.63 -2.98
N GLU A 41 2.76 17.64 -3.81
CA GLU A 41 3.95 16.75 -3.71
C GLU A 41 3.89 15.69 -2.60
N THR A 42 2.87 15.69 -1.74
CA THR A 42 2.59 14.53 -0.88
C THR A 42 1.77 13.50 -1.65
N TYR A 43 2.30 12.28 -1.79
CA TYR A 43 1.60 11.17 -2.42
C TYR A 43 1.25 10.11 -1.36
N VAL A 44 0.01 10.17 -0.90
CA VAL A 44 -0.57 9.17 0.01
C VAL A 44 -0.80 7.89 -0.79
N GLU A 45 -0.24 6.80 -0.28
CA GLU A 45 -0.24 5.50 -0.95
C GLU A 45 -0.58 4.45 0.09
N ASN A 46 -1.60 3.63 -0.20
CA ASN A 46 -2.26 2.69 0.71
C ASN A 46 -2.86 3.28 2.00
N LEU A 47 -3.89 2.59 2.51
CA LEU A 47 -4.57 2.93 3.74
C LEU A 47 -5.12 1.67 4.41
N ALA A 48 -5.35 1.75 5.71
CA ALA A 48 -6.13 0.76 6.44
C ALA A 48 -7.20 1.46 7.30
N VAL A 49 -8.40 0.88 7.32
CA VAL A 49 -9.49 1.33 8.18
C VAL A 49 -9.43 0.52 9.46
N ARG A 50 -9.17 1.19 10.58
CA ARG A 50 -9.18 0.59 11.91
C ARG A 50 -10.61 0.15 12.27
N SER A 51 -10.72 -0.81 13.18
CA SER A 51 -12.02 -1.30 13.68
C SER A 51 -12.89 -0.20 14.33
N ASN A 52 -12.27 0.90 14.78
CA ASN A 52 -12.97 2.08 15.33
C ASN A 52 -13.38 3.12 14.26
N GLY A 53 -13.14 2.85 12.97
CA GLY A 53 -13.48 3.74 11.85
C GLY A 53 -12.44 4.81 11.52
N GLN A 54 -11.39 4.96 12.33
CA GLN A 54 -10.25 5.82 11.99
C GLN A 54 -9.45 5.20 10.85
N ILE A 55 -8.82 6.05 10.04
CA ILE A 55 -8.05 5.63 8.87
C ILE A 55 -6.59 5.90 9.15
N ILE A 56 -5.73 4.91 8.93
CA ILE A 56 -4.28 5.10 8.86
C ILE A 56 -3.83 5.09 7.40
N MET A 57 -2.83 5.92 7.09
CA MET A 57 -2.39 6.16 5.72
C MET A 57 -0.88 6.27 5.66
N SER A 58 -0.28 5.62 4.69
CA SER A 58 1.13 5.74 4.33
C SER A 58 1.31 6.81 3.25
N ALA A 59 2.51 7.37 3.16
CA ALA A 59 2.86 8.29 2.09
C ALA A 59 4.18 7.84 1.46
N VAL A 60 4.21 7.65 0.14
CA VAL A 60 5.43 7.19 -0.54
C VAL A 60 6.48 8.29 -0.69
N THR A 61 6.09 9.54 -0.43
CA THR A 61 6.94 10.73 -0.52
C THR A 61 7.45 11.22 0.82
N GLU A 62 6.96 10.65 1.92
CA GLU A 62 7.31 11.08 3.27
C GLU A 62 7.46 9.88 4.21
N PRO A 63 8.36 9.93 5.20
CA PRO A 63 8.54 8.84 6.16
C PRO A 63 7.45 8.81 7.25
N ASN A 64 6.26 9.36 6.99
CA ASN A 64 5.21 9.61 7.98
C ASN A 64 4.03 8.66 7.78
N LEU A 65 3.66 7.94 8.84
CA LEU A 65 2.37 7.23 8.93
C LEU A 65 1.36 8.19 9.55
N TYR A 66 0.24 8.42 8.86
CA TYR A 66 -0.81 9.34 9.29
C TYR A 66 -2.01 8.60 9.87
N MET A 67 -2.79 9.29 10.70
CA MET A 67 -4.11 8.85 11.17
C MET A 67 -5.12 9.98 11.10
N ILE A 68 -6.33 9.70 10.65
CA ILE A 68 -7.44 10.65 10.62
C ILE A 68 -8.75 9.97 11.01
N ASP A 69 -9.60 10.68 11.75
CA ASP A 69 -11.00 10.29 11.91
C ASP A 69 -11.79 10.93 10.75
N PRO A 70 -12.33 10.13 9.80
CA PRO A 70 -13.03 10.68 8.66
C PRO A 70 -14.30 11.42 9.06
N LEU A 71 -14.94 11.13 10.20
CA LEU A 71 -16.17 11.79 10.64
C LEU A 71 -15.92 13.20 11.17
N ILE A 72 -14.73 13.45 11.71
CA ILE A 72 -14.32 14.74 12.27
C ILE A 72 -13.54 15.55 11.21
N GLY A 73 -12.65 14.90 10.46
CA GLY A 73 -11.76 15.55 9.50
C GLY A 73 -10.61 16.31 10.18
N GLY A 74 -10.10 17.34 9.50
CA GLY A 74 -8.98 18.15 9.98
C GLY A 74 -7.61 17.62 9.55
N VAL A 75 -6.53 18.25 10.06
CA VAL A 75 -5.16 17.84 9.74
C VAL A 75 -4.88 16.45 10.33
N PRO A 76 -4.45 15.45 9.55
CA PRO A 76 -4.13 14.12 10.07
C PRO A 76 -3.04 14.17 11.14
N ALA A 77 -3.17 13.31 12.14
CA ALA A 77 -2.12 13.08 13.13
C ALA A 77 -0.95 12.33 12.49
N ILE A 78 0.28 12.67 12.85
CA ILE A 78 1.43 11.80 12.57
C ILE A 78 1.46 10.73 13.66
N VAL A 79 1.25 9.48 13.27
CA VAL A 79 1.34 8.29 14.13
C VAL A 79 2.79 8.01 14.49
N TYR A 80 3.63 7.99 13.47
CA TYR A 80 5.06 7.72 13.61
C TYR A 80 5.82 8.24 12.38
N THR A 81 7.06 8.67 12.61
CA THR A 81 8.02 9.02 11.56
C THR A 81 9.13 7.99 11.55
N PHE A 82 9.27 7.26 10.45
CA PHE A 82 10.25 6.18 10.33
C PHE A 82 11.65 6.73 10.02
N PRO A 83 12.69 6.26 10.73
CA PRO A 83 14.05 6.73 10.48
C PRO A 83 14.63 6.13 9.19
N GLU A 84 15.61 6.82 8.59
CA GLU A 84 16.47 6.34 7.50
C GLU A 84 15.77 6.01 6.16
N VAL A 85 14.48 6.32 6.05
CA VAL A 85 13.68 6.15 4.84
C VAL A 85 13.07 7.47 4.39
N ILE A 86 12.62 7.53 3.13
CA ILE A 86 11.94 8.70 2.56
C ILE A 86 10.47 8.44 2.23
N GLY A 87 9.98 7.21 2.36
CA GLY A 87 8.60 6.86 2.00
C GLY A 87 8.10 5.59 2.66
N LEU A 88 6.78 5.49 2.69
CA LEU A 88 5.99 4.33 3.11
C LEU A 88 5.13 3.85 1.94
N SER A 89 4.87 2.55 1.88
CA SER A 89 3.97 1.97 0.87
C SER A 89 2.88 1.08 1.47
N GLY A 90 3.01 -0.25 1.38
CA GLY A 90 1.99 -1.18 1.85
C GLY A 90 1.67 -1.11 3.35
N ILE A 91 0.38 -1.30 3.67
CA ILE A 91 -0.12 -1.46 5.05
C ILE A 91 -1.08 -2.64 5.11
N ALA A 92 -0.97 -3.47 6.15
CA ALA A 92 -1.98 -4.49 6.46
C ALA A 92 -2.13 -4.70 7.97
N GLU A 93 -3.36 -4.85 8.46
CA GLU A 93 -3.66 -5.23 9.84
C GLU A 93 -3.47 -6.74 10.01
N TYR A 94 -2.50 -7.19 10.81
CA TYR A 94 -2.21 -8.63 10.98
C TYR A 94 -2.63 -9.20 12.34
N LYS A 95 -2.97 -8.31 13.29
CA LYS A 95 -3.63 -8.61 14.58
C LYS A 95 -4.56 -7.43 14.89
N PRO A 96 -5.56 -7.59 15.76
CA PRO A 96 -6.45 -6.48 16.14
C PRO A 96 -5.66 -5.23 16.51
N ASP A 97 -5.81 -4.19 15.71
CA ASP A 97 -5.19 -2.88 15.87
C ASP A 97 -3.65 -2.88 15.83
N VAL A 98 -3.04 -3.89 15.19
CA VAL A 98 -1.60 -3.98 14.94
C VAL A 98 -1.34 -4.16 13.45
N PHE A 99 -0.52 -3.26 12.90
CA PHE A 99 -0.33 -3.12 11.46
C PHE A 99 1.10 -3.42 11.06
N ALA A 100 1.26 -4.14 9.97
CA ALA A 100 2.51 -4.25 9.23
C ALA A 100 2.56 -3.09 8.24
N VAL A 101 3.66 -2.34 8.23
CA VAL A 101 3.87 -1.16 7.40
C VAL A 101 5.17 -1.32 6.63
N ILE A 102 5.14 -1.11 5.33
CA ILE A 102 6.33 -1.12 4.47
C ILE A 102 6.97 0.27 4.46
N THR A 103 8.28 0.29 4.63
CA THR A 103 9.11 1.49 4.51
C THR A 103 10.17 1.26 3.43
N GLY A 104 10.53 2.30 2.68
CA GLY A 104 11.63 2.22 1.72
C GLY A 104 11.98 3.56 1.08
N ASN A 105 12.97 3.52 0.19
CA ASN A 105 13.42 4.70 -0.54
C ASN A 105 12.99 4.63 -1.99
N TYR A 106 11.93 5.37 -2.30
CA TYR A 106 11.43 5.55 -3.66
C TYR A 106 11.32 7.03 -4.00
N THR A 107 11.85 7.42 -5.17
CA THR A 107 11.78 8.79 -5.68
C THR A 107 10.83 8.83 -6.88
N LEU A 108 9.62 9.37 -6.66
CA LEU A 108 8.57 9.45 -7.69
C LEU A 108 9.04 10.15 -8.97
N ALA A 109 9.75 11.28 -8.85
CA ALA A 109 10.16 12.10 -9.99
C ALA A 109 11.08 11.35 -10.98
N THR A 110 11.83 10.36 -10.50
CA THR A 110 12.78 9.57 -11.30
C THR A 110 12.35 8.11 -11.44
N ALA A 111 11.20 7.73 -10.86
CA ALA A 111 10.76 6.34 -10.69
C ALA A 111 11.89 5.42 -10.18
N ASN A 112 12.71 5.92 -9.26
CA ASN A 112 13.87 5.20 -8.74
C ASN A 112 13.55 4.59 -7.37
N ALA A 113 13.64 3.26 -7.28
CA ALA A 113 13.58 2.54 -6.02
C ALA A 113 15.00 2.07 -5.63
N VAL A 114 15.38 2.27 -4.36
CA VAL A 114 16.69 1.86 -3.85
C VAL A 114 16.57 0.46 -3.27
N GLN A 115 17.05 -0.54 -4.02
CA GLN A 115 17.18 -1.92 -3.52
C GLN A 115 17.98 -1.94 -2.20
N GLY A 116 17.58 -2.80 -1.26
CA GLY A 116 18.17 -2.88 0.07
C GLY A 116 17.60 -1.90 1.11
N SER A 117 16.78 -0.92 0.71
CA SER A 117 16.14 0.02 1.64
C SER A 117 14.81 -0.48 2.22
N TRP A 118 14.26 -1.57 1.68
CA TRP A 118 12.91 -2.02 1.97
C TRP A 118 12.82 -2.83 3.26
N SER A 119 11.97 -2.37 4.18
CA SER A 119 11.75 -3.01 5.47
C SER A 119 10.26 -3.07 5.80
N VAL A 120 9.90 -4.03 6.64
CA VAL A 120 8.55 -4.15 7.22
C VAL A 120 8.63 -3.87 8.70
N TRP A 121 7.71 -3.05 9.19
CA TRP A 121 7.60 -2.63 10.59
C TRP A 121 6.26 -3.01 11.17
N SER A 122 6.24 -3.39 12.44
CA SER A 122 5.04 -3.54 13.26
C SER A 122 4.71 -2.21 13.92
N VAL A 123 3.45 -1.80 13.84
CA VAL A 123 2.89 -0.62 14.52
C VAL A 123 1.68 -1.05 15.33
N ASP A 124 1.81 -1.04 16.66
CA ASP A 124 0.73 -1.37 17.60
C ASP A 124 -0.01 -0.10 18.03
N LEU A 125 -1.30 -0.05 17.69
CA LEU A 125 -2.21 1.06 17.98
C LEU A 125 -3.24 0.72 19.06
N ASN A 126 -3.12 -0.44 19.72
CA ASN A 126 -4.06 -0.85 20.75
C ASN A 126 -4.20 0.21 21.85
N GLY A 127 -5.44 0.64 22.10
CA GLY A 127 -5.75 1.67 23.09
C GLY A 127 -5.38 3.10 22.67
N ILE A 128 -4.90 3.31 21.44
CA ILE A 128 -4.56 4.63 20.89
C ILE A 128 -5.75 5.16 20.10
N SER A 129 -6.13 6.40 20.36
CA SER A 129 -7.18 7.10 19.62
C SER A 129 -6.78 8.54 19.35
N LEU A 130 -7.52 9.20 18.47
CA LEU A 130 -7.42 10.64 18.29
C LEU A 130 -8.23 11.36 19.37
N GLY A 131 -7.56 12.20 20.15
CA GLY A 131 -8.15 13.19 21.02
C GLY A 131 -8.47 14.50 20.27
N PRO A 132 -8.76 15.59 21.00
CA PRO A 132 -9.01 16.90 20.39
C PRO A 132 -7.89 17.33 19.44
N ASN A 133 -8.28 17.99 18.34
CA ASN A 133 -7.36 18.48 17.30
C ASN A 133 -6.49 17.40 16.64
N ASN A 134 -6.99 16.17 16.54
CA ASN A 134 -6.26 15.03 15.96
C ASN A 134 -4.92 14.76 16.67
N THR A 135 -4.90 14.89 17.99
CA THR A 135 -3.71 14.54 18.80
C THR A 135 -3.81 13.10 19.24
N LEU A 136 -2.74 12.31 19.14
CA LEU A 136 -2.73 10.94 19.67
C LEU A 136 -2.89 10.94 21.19
N THR A 137 -3.71 10.02 21.73
CA THR A 137 -3.85 9.84 23.19
C THR A 137 -2.58 9.28 23.85
N SER A 138 -1.78 8.54 23.10
CA SER A 138 -0.48 7.99 23.52
C SER A 138 0.36 7.65 22.28
N LEU A 139 1.66 7.39 22.47
CA LEU A 139 2.55 6.98 21.38
C LEU A 139 2.36 5.49 21.05
N PRO A 140 2.47 5.11 19.77
CA PRO A 140 2.45 3.70 19.36
C PRO A 140 3.71 2.96 19.78
N LYS A 141 3.59 1.64 19.95
CA LYS A 141 4.75 0.76 19.99
C LYS A 141 5.12 0.40 18.54
N VAL A 142 6.35 0.71 18.13
CA VAL A 142 6.83 0.48 16.76
C VAL A 142 8.11 -0.33 16.79
N GLU A 143 8.13 -1.45 16.04
CA GLU A 143 9.26 -2.39 16.00
C GLU A 143 9.54 -2.82 14.56
N LYS A 144 10.81 -2.84 14.16
CA LYS A 144 11.20 -3.37 12.85
C LYS A 144 11.07 -4.89 12.88
N ILE A 145 10.37 -5.46 11.90
CA ILE A 145 10.24 -6.92 11.75
C ILE A 145 11.46 -7.45 10.98
N THR A 146 11.70 -6.95 9.78
CA THR A 146 12.82 -7.39 8.95
C THR A 146 13.15 -6.37 7.84
N THR A 147 14.35 -6.49 7.27
CA THR A 147 14.71 -5.90 5.96
C THR A 147 14.63 -7.01 4.92
N ILE A 148 13.97 -6.77 3.78
CA ILE A 148 14.01 -7.67 2.63
C ILE A 148 14.98 -7.07 1.62
N ALA A 149 16.27 -7.38 1.77
CA ALA A 149 17.34 -6.65 1.08
C ALA A 149 17.32 -6.87 -0.44
N GLU A 150 16.82 -8.03 -0.86
CA GLU A 150 16.70 -8.45 -2.25
C GLU A 150 15.57 -7.73 -2.99
N ALA A 151 14.57 -7.21 -2.27
CA ALA A 151 13.42 -6.53 -2.86
C ALA A 151 13.81 -5.18 -3.51
N ILE A 152 13.17 -4.88 -4.64
CA ILE A 152 13.45 -3.69 -5.45
C ILE A 152 12.43 -2.58 -5.18
N PHE A 153 11.12 -2.87 -5.19
CA PHE A 153 10.07 -1.92 -4.83
C PHE A 153 8.87 -2.63 -4.21
N LEU A 154 8.84 -2.75 -2.87
CA LEU A 154 7.71 -3.33 -2.16
C LEU A 154 6.51 -2.37 -2.09
N ASN A 155 5.31 -2.87 -2.38
CA ASN A 155 4.07 -2.08 -2.37
C ASN A 155 2.89 -2.85 -1.74
N GLY A 156 1.94 -3.34 -2.53
CA GLY A 156 0.71 -3.92 -2.00
C GLY A 156 0.99 -5.08 -1.04
N MET A 157 0.28 -5.07 0.08
CA MET A 157 0.40 -6.07 1.14
C MET A 157 -0.98 -6.68 1.45
N SER A 158 -1.03 -7.98 1.71
CA SER A 158 -2.25 -8.64 2.15
C SER A 158 -1.96 -9.74 3.17
N ILE A 159 -2.84 -9.91 4.15
CA ILE A 159 -2.71 -10.98 5.14
C ILE A 159 -3.04 -12.31 4.50
N LEU A 160 -2.12 -13.25 4.58
CA LEU A 160 -2.33 -14.63 4.15
C LEU A 160 -2.97 -15.47 5.26
N SER A 161 -2.45 -15.33 6.48
CA SER A 161 -2.93 -16.07 7.66
C SER A 161 -2.83 -15.17 8.89
N GLU A 162 -3.97 -14.86 9.50
CA GLU A 162 -4.04 -14.13 10.77
C GLU A 162 -3.48 -14.96 11.93
N SER A 163 -3.74 -16.28 11.95
CA SER A 163 -3.28 -17.17 13.04
C SER A 163 -1.76 -17.26 13.11
N ASP A 164 -1.11 -17.25 11.94
CA ASP A 164 0.33 -17.45 11.83
C ASP A 164 1.08 -16.12 11.64
N GLY A 165 0.35 -15.00 11.52
CA GLY A 165 0.91 -13.69 11.22
C GLY A 165 1.73 -13.71 9.93
N THR A 166 1.20 -14.29 8.87
CA THR A 166 1.88 -14.36 7.57
C THR A 166 1.25 -13.37 6.59
N VAL A 167 2.08 -12.62 5.88
CA VAL A 167 1.65 -11.65 4.87
C VAL A 167 2.26 -11.95 3.50
N LEU A 168 1.54 -11.59 2.44
CA LEU A 168 2.08 -11.49 1.09
C LEU A 168 2.37 -10.03 0.75
N ILE A 169 3.48 -9.81 0.04
CA ILE A 169 3.96 -8.48 -0.33
C ILE A 169 4.35 -8.48 -1.81
N GLY A 170 3.80 -7.57 -2.60
CA GLY A 170 4.14 -7.40 -4.01
C GLY A 170 5.42 -6.57 -4.18
N ASP A 171 6.30 -7.02 -5.06
CA ASP A 171 7.43 -6.24 -5.56
C ASP A 171 7.11 -5.71 -6.96
N VAL A 172 6.83 -4.41 -7.06
CA VAL A 172 6.41 -3.74 -8.30
C VAL A 172 7.51 -3.78 -9.35
N ALA A 173 8.77 -3.65 -8.94
CA ALA A 173 9.88 -3.54 -9.87
C ALA A 173 10.42 -4.92 -10.28
N ALA A 174 10.42 -5.90 -9.37
CA ALA A 174 10.82 -7.28 -9.69
C ALA A 174 9.68 -8.11 -10.31
N GLY A 175 8.43 -7.81 -9.95
CA GLY A 175 7.26 -8.62 -10.29
C GLY A 175 7.16 -9.91 -9.49
N ASP A 176 7.77 -9.96 -8.31
CA ASP A 176 7.72 -11.09 -7.39
C ASP A 176 6.68 -10.84 -6.29
N ILE A 177 6.11 -11.90 -5.72
CA ILE A 177 5.33 -11.82 -4.49
C ILE A 177 6.08 -12.55 -3.39
N TRP A 178 6.47 -11.79 -2.37
CA TRP A 178 7.12 -12.28 -1.17
C TRP A 178 6.09 -12.80 -0.18
N ARG A 179 6.43 -13.87 0.53
CA ARG A 179 5.76 -14.32 1.75
C ARG A 179 6.66 -13.95 2.93
N LEU A 180 6.09 -13.30 3.94
CA LEU A 180 6.78 -12.89 5.15
C LEU A 180 6.06 -13.43 6.39
N SER A 181 6.79 -14.13 7.25
CA SER A 181 6.36 -14.45 8.61
C SER A 181 6.66 -13.26 9.53
N ILE A 182 5.63 -12.63 10.09
CA ILE A 182 5.78 -11.47 10.98
C ILE A 182 6.45 -11.87 12.31
N SER A 183 6.25 -13.12 12.76
CA SER A 183 6.78 -13.59 14.03
C SER A 183 8.28 -13.89 14.00
N SER A 184 8.78 -14.45 12.90
CA SER A 184 10.21 -14.80 12.73
C SER A 184 10.99 -13.77 11.92
N GLY A 185 10.32 -12.93 11.13
CA GLY A 185 10.96 -12.02 10.18
C GLY A 185 11.51 -12.71 8.93
N GLU A 186 11.25 -14.01 8.77
CA GLU A 186 11.69 -14.79 7.61
C GLU A 186 10.84 -14.47 6.39
N SER A 187 11.51 -14.20 5.27
CA SER A 187 10.88 -13.88 4.00
C SER A 187 11.40 -14.77 2.86
N GLU A 188 10.51 -15.16 1.96
CA GLU A 188 10.83 -15.93 0.75
C GLU A 188 9.96 -15.47 -0.42
N ILE A 189 10.42 -15.73 -1.65
CA ILE A 189 9.58 -15.53 -2.84
C ILE A 189 8.57 -16.67 -2.91
N ALA A 190 7.28 -16.34 -2.82
CA ALA A 190 6.19 -17.31 -2.91
C ALA A 190 5.62 -17.43 -4.33
N ILE A 191 5.58 -16.34 -5.10
CA ILE A 191 5.12 -16.36 -6.49
C ILE A 191 6.09 -15.56 -7.35
N GLN A 192 6.62 -16.24 -8.38
CA GLN A 192 7.44 -15.64 -9.43
C GLN A 192 7.02 -16.25 -10.76
N ASN A 193 6.24 -15.50 -11.54
CA ASN A 193 5.78 -15.96 -12.84
C ASN A 193 5.44 -14.80 -13.79
N ASN A 194 5.09 -15.14 -15.03
CA ASN A 194 4.80 -14.15 -16.07
C ASN A 194 3.56 -13.29 -15.79
N PHE A 195 2.66 -13.69 -14.89
CA PHE A 195 1.46 -12.91 -14.55
C PHE A 195 1.76 -11.76 -13.58
N THR A 196 2.79 -11.91 -12.75
CA THR A 196 3.25 -10.89 -11.80
C THR A 196 4.43 -10.09 -12.32
N ALA A 197 5.13 -10.61 -13.34
CA ALA A 197 6.29 -9.99 -13.96
C ALA A 197 6.03 -8.56 -14.49
N PRO A 198 7.04 -7.69 -14.46
CA PRO A 198 6.96 -6.36 -15.05
C PRO A 198 6.70 -6.46 -16.55
N ALA A 199 5.76 -5.65 -17.04
CA ALA A 199 5.55 -5.47 -18.46
C ALA A 199 5.63 -4.00 -18.82
N LEU A 200 6.21 -3.70 -19.98
CA LEU A 200 6.22 -2.35 -20.52
C LEU A 200 4.82 -2.01 -21.04
N ALA A 201 4.26 -0.89 -20.59
CA ALA A 201 2.97 -0.41 -21.07
C ALA A 201 3.03 1.10 -21.32
N PRO A 202 3.61 1.56 -22.44
CA PRO A 202 3.73 2.99 -22.73
C PRO A 202 2.33 3.64 -22.74
N PRO A 203 2.16 4.85 -22.16
CA PRO A 203 3.19 5.77 -21.65
C PRO A 203 3.67 5.52 -20.20
N PHE A 204 3.23 4.44 -19.56
CA PHE A 204 3.58 4.09 -18.17
C PHE A 204 4.94 3.38 -18.10
N SER A 205 5.60 3.51 -16.94
CA SER A 205 6.82 2.77 -16.63
C SER A 205 6.58 1.26 -16.61
N ASN A 206 7.67 0.50 -16.71
CA ASN A 206 7.63 -0.94 -16.53
C ASN A 206 7.22 -1.26 -15.08
N ALA A 207 6.14 -2.01 -14.89
CA ALA A 207 5.62 -2.32 -13.56
C ALA A 207 5.02 -3.74 -13.54
N GLY A 208 5.35 -4.48 -12.48
CA GLY A 208 4.85 -5.80 -12.16
C GLY A 208 3.60 -5.76 -11.29
N VAL A 209 3.53 -6.67 -10.34
CA VAL A 209 2.48 -6.73 -9.33
C VAL A 209 2.53 -5.52 -8.40
N ASP A 210 1.38 -4.92 -8.13
CA ASP A 210 1.25 -3.75 -7.27
C ASP A 210 0.33 -4.06 -6.09
N GLY A 211 -0.99 -3.87 -6.26
CA GLY A 211 -1.98 -4.19 -5.24
C GLY A 211 -2.19 -5.69 -5.06
N LEU A 212 -2.28 -6.13 -3.81
CA LEU A 212 -2.63 -7.51 -3.43
C LEU A 212 -3.90 -7.54 -2.60
N ARG A 213 -4.78 -8.51 -2.86
CA ARG A 213 -5.95 -8.78 -2.02
C ARG A 213 -6.17 -10.26 -1.88
N ILE A 214 -6.23 -10.73 -0.63
CA ILE A 214 -6.70 -12.08 -0.32
C ILE A 214 -8.16 -12.03 0.13
N ARG A 215 -8.97 -12.92 -0.44
CA ARG A 215 -10.36 -13.13 -0.03
C ARG A 215 -10.78 -14.56 -0.35
N ASP A 216 -11.39 -15.24 0.63
CA ASP A 216 -11.95 -16.59 0.46
C ASP A 216 -10.97 -17.62 -0.13
N GLY A 217 -9.67 -17.49 0.21
CA GLY A 217 -8.60 -18.38 -0.28
C GLY A 217 -8.08 -18.04 -1.70
N PHE A 218 -8.54 -16.94 -2.29
CA PHE A 218 -8.04 -16.42 -3.57
C PHE A 218 -7.17 -15.20 -3.36
N LEU A 219 -6.07 -15.14 -4.10
CA LEU A 219 -5.25 -13.96 -4.26
C LEU A 219 -5.64 -13.26 -5.55
N SER A 220 -6.12 -12.02 -5.43
CA SER A 220 -6.25 -11.09 -6.54
C SER A 220 -5.09 -10.11 -6.53
N GLN A 221 -4.59 -9.75 -7.70
CA GLN A 221 -3.53 -8.76 -7.86
C GLN A 221 -3.85 -7.75 -8.95
N THR A 222 -3.41 -6.52 -8.74
CA THR A 222 -3.44 -5.47 -9.77
C THR A 222 -2.02 -5.17 -10.26
N PRO A 223 -1.81 -5.05 -11.57
CA PRO A 223 -0.53 -4.62 -12.11
C PRO A 223 -0.34 -3.11 -11.87
N GLY A 224 0.90 -2.66 -11.69
CA GLY A 224 1.23 -1.24 -11.55
C GLY A 224 1.09 -0.41 -12.84
N ASN A 225 0.50 -0.99 -13.88
CA ASN A 225 0.22 -0.38 -15.17
C ASN A 225 -1.14 -0.89 -15.69
N PRO A 226 -1.75 -0.30 -16.74
CA PRO A 226 -3.11 -0.65 -17.16
C PRO A 226 -3.18 -2.00 -17.89
N ARG A 227 -2.98 -3.08 -17.15
CA ARG A 227 -3.27 -4.47 -17.52
C ARG A 227 -4.48 -4.96 -16.72
N THR A 228 -5.15 -6.01 -17.20
CA THR A 228 -6.29 -6.60 -16.47
C THR A 228 -5.83 -7.20 -15.14
N PRO A 229 -6.55 -6.93 -14.03
CA PRO A 229 -6.31 -7.60 -12.75
C PRO A 229 -6.33 -9.13 -12.91
N GLN A 230 -5.48 -9.81 -12.16
CA GLN A 230 -5.38 -11.28 -12.19
C GLN A 230 -5.88 -11.86 -10.87
N THR A 231 -6.35 -13.10 -10.88
CA THR A 231 -6.78 -13.82 -9.66
C THR A 231 -6.34 -15.28 -9.74
N ALA A 232 -5.78 -15.79 -8.64
CA ALA A 232 -5.29 -17.16 -8.52
C ALA A 232 -5.74 -17.79 -7.20
N HIS A 233 -5.99 -19.11 -7.21
CA HIS A 233 -6.33 -19.86 -6.01
C HIS A 233 -5.07 -20.24 -5.23
N LEU A 234 -5.02 -19.97 -3.91
CA LEU A 234 -3.81 -20.12 -3.11
C LEU A 234 -3.34 -21.57 -2.94
N ARG A 235 -4.27 -22.56 -2.87
CA ARG A 235 -3.95 -23.99 -2.68
C ARG A 235 -3.01 -24.63 -3.72
N HIS A 236 -2.74 -23.97 -4.85
CA HIS A 236 -1.85 -24.53 -5.89
C HIS A 236 -0.46 -23.89 -5.96
N HIS A 237 -0.19 -22.81 -5.21
CA HIS A 237 1.03 -22.01 -5.42
C HIS A 237 1.74 -21.59 -4.13
N ILE A 238 1.09 -21.69 -2.97
CA ILE A 238 1.69 -21.36 -1.68
C ILE A 238 1.36 -22.56 -0.80
N GLY A 239 2.38 -23.34 -0.43
CA GLY A 239 2.25 -24.61 0.28
C GLY A 239 1.53 -24.50 1.63
N PRO A 240 1.28 -25.64 2.33
CA PRO A 240 0.57 -25.66 3.60
C PRO A 240 1.17 -24.72 4.65
#